data_AF-A0A1M6MLM2-F1
#
_entry.id   AF-A0A1M6MLM2-F1
#
_cell.length_a   1.000
_cell.length_b   1.000
_cell.length_c   1.000
_cell.angle_alpha   90.00
_cell.angle_beta   90.00
_cell.angle_gamma   90.00
#
_symmetry.space_group_name_H-M   'P 1'
#
loop_
_entity.id
_entity.type
_entity.pdbx_description
1 polymer ?
#
loop_
_entity_poly.entity_id
_entity_poly.type
_entity_poly.pdbx_seq_one_letter_code
_entity_poly.pdbx_strand_id
1 'polypeptide(L)'
;MQAEKIIEKLGIEKSLHRRFAELEELNLLWKQVKRQELKDTTQGVFSHLITKPKVKKGMDIPTVTITWEKFYRTVLPLAKDIEYLVTSGKKNYSAILTAEFDDAPPIIQWDTNERRNPFSHYVYIGGSSYSVWNLNIGYCKVTGICYQPSMWYGNFEHHGKSVHFILNGAKDTNYKHGGSGNALFPEDLKSELREIRSTIEAYSKEEDICGYSDSSACGIRLQSGSEWNEIFKVTTDIGTVLYKIDRWD
;
A
#
# COMPACT_ATOMS: atom_id res chain seq x y z
N MET A 1 32.45 5.02 16.88
CA MET A 1 32.56 5.91 15.69
C MET A 1 31.72 7.18 15.89
N GLN A 2 31.85 8.22 15.05
CA GLN A 2 31.03 9.46 15.15
C GLN A 2 29.52 9.18 14.98
N ALA A 3 29.15 8.25 14.10
CA ALA A 3 27.76 7.88 13.86
C ALA A 3 27.08 7.23 15.09
N GLU A 4 27.75 6.29 15.75
CA GLU A 4 27.25 5.66 16.98
C GLU A 4 26.98 6.70 18.08
N LYS A 5 27.88 7.68 18.25
CA LYS A 5 27.69 8.77 19.22
C LYS A 5 26.46 9.62 18.91
N ILE A 6 26.16 9.85 17.62
CA ILE A 6 24.97 10.61 17.20
C ILE A 6 23.72 9.77 17.45
N ILE A 7 23.73 8.48 17.09
CA ILE A 7 22.62 7.55 17.34
C ILE A 7 22.30 7.47 18.83
N GLU A 8 23.32 7.27 19.67
CA GLU A 8 23.20 7.20 21.13
C GLU A 8 22.68 8.53 21.71
N LYS A 9 23.25 9.66 21.29
CA LYS A 9 22.82 11.00 21.74
C LYS A 9 21.37 11.30 21.38
N LEU A 10 20.90 10.84 20.21
CA LEU A 10 19.53 11.05 19.75
C LEU A 10 18.56 9.97 20.27
N GLY A 11 19.06 8.83 20.78
CA GLY A 11 18.25 7.71 21.25
C GLY A 11 17.46 7.01 20.14
N ILE A 12 17.97 7.01 18.90
CA ILE A 12 17.24 6.57 17.70
C ILE A 12 17.54 5.14 17.25
N GLU A 13 18.28 4.35 18.04
CA GLU A 13 18.66 2.98 17.68
C GLU A 13 17.43 2.13 17.30
N LYS A 14 16.40 2.14 18.15
CA LYS A 14 15.11 1.45 17.89
C LYS A 14 14.42 1.93 16.61
N SER A 15 14.63 3.19 16.23
CA SER A 15 14.00 3.77 15.03
C SER A 15 14.56 3.20 13.74
N LEU A 16 15.75 2.59 13.78
CA LEU A 16 16.38 1.98 12.61
C LEU A 16 15.75 0.64 12.23
N HIS A 17 15.03 0.00 13.16
CA HIS A 17 14.39 -1.29 12.91
C HIS A 17 13.04 -1.13 12.22
N ARG A 18 12.82 -1.92 11.16
CA ARG A 18 11.65 -1.81 10.28
C ARG A 18 10.92 -3.14 10.21
N ARG A 19 9.59 -3.06 10.18
CA ARG A 19 8.72 -4.21 9.93
C ARG A 19 7.73 -3.92 8.81
N PHE A 20 7.19 -4.98 8.22
CA PHE A 20 6.02 -4.85 7.37
C PHE A 20 4.86 -4.24 8.16
N ALA A 21 4.15 -3.31 7.53
CA ALA A 21 2.92 -2.77 8.08
C ALA A 21 1.76 -3.75 7.86
N GLU A 22 0.78 -3.65 8.74
CA GLU A 22 -0.50 -4.32 8.63
C GLU A 22 -1.54 -3.38 8.04
N LEU A 23 -2.54 -3.95 7.35
CA LEU A 23 -3.62 -3.19 6.72
C LEU A 23 -4.36 -2.28 7.71
N GLU A 24 -4.56 -2.74 8.94
CA GLU A 24 -5.30 -2.04 9.99
C GLU A 24 -4.58 -0.80 10.52
N GLU A 25 -3.28 -0.67 10.24
CA GLU A 25 -2.46 0.45 10.69
C GLU A 25 -2.45 1.62 9.70
N LEU A 26 -2.99 1.41 8.48
CA LEU A 26 -2.90 2.38 7.40
C LEU A 26 -3.98 3.47 7.51
N ASN A 27 -3.64 4.69 7.05
CA ASN A 27 -4.63 5.73 6.81
C ASN A 27 -5.38 5.47 5.49
N LEU A 28 -6.46 4.69 5.56
CA LEU A 28 -7.20 4.20 4.40
C LEU A 28 -8.20 5.23 3.85
N LEU A 29 -8.21 5.37 2.52
CA LEU A 29 -9.26 6.05 1.74
C LEU A 29 -10.47 5.12 1.54
N TRP A 30 -10.22 3.82 1.51
CA TRP A 30 -11.23 2.78 1.34
C TRP A 30 -10.74 1.47 1.93
N LYS A 31 -11.66 0.69 2.48
CA LYS A 31 -11.41 -0.63 3.06
C LYS A 31 -12.48 -1.61 2.62
N GLN A 32 -12.08 -2.82 2.27
CA GLN A 32 -13.04 -3.87 1.93
C GLN A 32 -13.79 -4.32 3.19
N VAL A 33 -15.10 -4.13 3.20
CA VAL A 33 -15.97 -4.61 4.30
C VAL A 33 -16.24 -6.10 4.10
N LYS A 34 -16.00 -6.93 5.11
CA LYS A 34 -16.29 -8.37 5.02
C LYS A 34 -17.80 -8.55 4.86
N ARG A 35 -18.22 -9.38 3.89
CA ARG A 35 -19.64 -9.65 3.59
C ARG A 35 -20.46 -10.15 4.81
N GLN A 36 -19.84 -10.64 5.87
CA GLN A 36 -20.52 -10.99 7.12
C GLN A 36 -20.97 -9.77 7.93
N GLU A 37 -20.19 -8.68 7.97
CA GLU A 37 -20.53 -7.44 8.71
C GLU A 37 -21.72 -6.70 8.06
N LEU A 38 -21.92 -6.90 6.75
CA LEU A 38 -23.10 -6.38 6.04
C LEU A 38 -24.41 -7.11 6.39
N LYS A 39 -24.37 -8.26 7.07
CA LYS A 39 -25.58 -9.02 7.42
C LYS A 39 -26.31 -8.47 8.65
N ASP A 40 -25.65 -7.70 9.51
CA ASP A 40 -26.23 -7.25 10.78
C ASP A 40 -27.16 -6.04 10.67
N THR A 41 -27.32 -5.45 9.47
CA THR A 41 -28.20 -4.28 9.25
C THR A 41 -29.49 -4.59 8.48
N THR A 42 -29.84 -5.85 8.23
CA THR A 42 -31.08 -6.22 7.51
C THR A 42 -31.99 -7.15 8.33
N GLN A 43 -32.42 -6.69 9.51
CA GLN A 43 -33.62 -7.24 10.16
C GLN A 43 -34.88 -6.64 9.51
N GLY A 44 -35.29 -7.20 8.37
CA GLY A 44 -36.57 -6.93 7.73
C GLY A 44 -37.32 -8.21 7.42
N VAL A 45 -38.65 -8.17 7.44
CA VAL A 45 -39.60 -9.30 7.28
C VAL A 45 -39.43 -10.07 5.95
N PHE A 46 -38.61 -9.56 5.03
CA PHE A 46 -38.33 -10.15 3.71
C PHE A 46 -36.91 -10.74 3.56
N SER A 47 -36.14 -10.89 4.65
CA SER A 47 -34.76 -11.39 4.63
C SER A 47 -34.60 -12.83 4.09
N HIS A 48 -35.70 -13.56 3.94
CA HIS A 48 -35.73 -14.91 3.37
C HIS A 48 -35.81 -14.95 1.83
N LEU A 49 -36.02 -13.81 1.16
CA LEU A 49 -35.98 -13.71 -0.31
C LEU A 49 -34.54 -13.57 -0.81
N ILE A 50 -33.70 -14.59 -0.58
CA ILE A 50 -32.38 -14.67 -1.20
C ILE A 50 -32.56 -15.25 -2.61
N THR A 51 -32.77 -14.38 -3.60
CA THR A 51 -32.54 -14.77 -4.99
C THR A 51 -31.03 -14.95 -5.20
N LYS A 52 -30.59 -16.20 -5.43
CA LYS A 52 -29.22 -16.50 -5.88
C LYS A 52 -28.94 -15.69 -7.15
N PRO A 53 -27.91 -14.84 -7.23
CA PRO A 53 -27.54 -14.24 -8.49
C PRO A 53 -27.00 -15.34 -9.39
N LYS A 54 -27.73 -15.63 -10.48
CA LYS A 54 -27.18 -16.38 -11.60
C LYS A 54 -26.06 -15.54 -12.20
N VAL A 55 -24.81 -15.90 -11.91
CA VAL A 55 -23.66 -15.39 -12.65
C VAL A 55 -23.80 -15.86 -14.09
N LYS A 56 -24.25 -14.97 -14.99
CA LYS A 56 -24.10 -15.18 -16.42
C LYS A 56 -22.60 -15.15 -16.73
N LYS A 57 -22.01 -16.29 -17.05
CA LYS A 57 -20.70 -16.33 -17.71
C LYS A 57 -20.85 -15.79 -19.13
N GLY A 58 -19.94 -14.88 -19.52
CA GLY A 58 -19.75 -14.49 -20.92
C GLY A 58 -20.58 -13.28 -21.38
N MET A 59 -20.47 -12.15 -20.69
CA MET A 59 -20.87 -10.86 -21.24
C MET A 59 -19.61 -9.98 -21.24
N ASP A 60 -19.21 -9.45 -22.40
CA ASP A 60 -18.11 -8.49 -22.48
C ASP A 60 -18.48 -7.29 -21.61
N ILE A 61 -17.80 -7.15 -20.47
CA ILE A 61 -17.97 -5.98 -19.62
C ILE A 61 -17.14 -4.87 -20.28
N PRO A 62 -17.76 -3.79 -20.78
CA PRO A 62 -17.01 -2.71 -21.41
C PRO A 62 -16.07 -2.06 -20.40
N THR A 63 -14.83 -1.83 -20.82
CA THR A 63 -13.82 -1.14 -20.01
C THR A 63 -13.97 0.36 -20.15
N VAL A 64 -14.24 1.06 -19.05
CA VAL A 64 -14.32 2.51 -18.97
C VAL A 64 -12.94 3.06 -18.59
N THR A 65 -12.37 3.94 -19.43
CA THR A 65 -11.12 4.63 -19.09
C THR A 65 -11.40 5.84 -18.20
N ILE A 66 -10.63 6.01 -17.13
CA ILE A 66 -10.82 7.03 -16.11
C ILE A 66 -9.49 7.42 -15.46
N THR A 67 -9.36 8.64 -14.97
CA THR A 67 -8.20 9.06 -14.18
C THR A 67 -8.40 8.74 -12.71
N TRP A 68 -7.32 8.66 -11.93
CA TRP A 68 -7.42 8.36 -10.50
C TRP A 68 -8.27 9.38 -9.75
N GLU A 69 -8.09 10.68 -10.00
CA GLU A 69 -8.87 11.71 -9.31
C GLU A 69 -10.38 11.56 -9.58
N LYS A 70 -10.76 11.23 -10.82
CA LYS A 70 -12.16 10.98 -11.16
C LYS A 70 -12.67 9.67 -10.57
N PHE A 71 -11.85 8.61 -10.57
CA PHE A 71 -12.19 7.33 -9.94
C PHE A 71 -12.43 7.51 -8.43
N TYR A 72 -11.51 8.20 -7.74
CA TYR A 72 -11.60 8.53 -6.32
C TYR A 72 -12.87 9.31 -5.99
N ARG A 73 -13.25 10.32 -6.80
CA ARG A 73 -14.42 11.16 -6.53
C ARG A 73 -15.76 10.52 -6.87
N THR A 74 -15.80 9.66 -7.90
CA THR A 74 -17.07 9.22 -8.50
C THR A 74 -17.35 7.73 -8.41
N VAL A 75 -16.31 6.90 -8.31
CA VAL A 75 -16.44 5.43 -8.30
C VAL A 75 -16.17 4.88 -6.90
N LEU A 76 -15.07 5.30 -6.28
CA LEU A 76 -14.63 4.78 -4.98
C LEU A 76 -15.69 4.89 -3.87
N PRO A 77 -16.47 5.99 -3.74
CA PRO A 77 -17.51 6.11 -2.71
C PRO A 77 -18.66 5.11 -2.86
N LEU A 78 -18.84 4.55 -4.06
CA LEU A 78 -19.91 3.61 -4.40
C LEU A 78 -19.42 2.15 -4.39
N ALA A 79 -18.11 1.92 -4.27
CA ALA A 79 -17.51 0.60 -4.41
C ALA A 79 -17.79 -0.29 -3.19
N LYS A 80 -18.34 -1.49 -3.46
CA LYS A 80 -18.58 -2.56 -2.47
C LYS A 80 -17.54 -3.67 -2.52
N ASP A 81 -16.91 -3.85 -3.67
CA ASP A 81 -15.80 -4.79 -3.90
C ASP A 81 -14.95 -4.26 -5.05
N ILE A 82 -13.64 -4.37 -4.92
CA ILE A 82 -12.68 -3.95 -5.92
C ILE A 82 -11.70 -5.10 -6.13
N GLU A 83 -11.47 -5.47 -7.38
CA GLU A 83 -10.47 -6.46 -7.77
C GLU A 83 -9.52 -5.83 -8.81
N TYR A 84 -8.22 -5.95 -8.59
CA TYR A 84 -7.18 -5.53 -9.51
C TYR A 84 -6.82 -6.69 -10.47
N LEU A 85 -6.70 -6.41 -11.77
CA LEU A 85 -6.24 -7.39 -12.75
C LEU A 85 -4.70 -7.49 -12.73
N VAL A 86 -4.19 -8.53 -12.08
CA VAL A 86 -2.78 -8.89 -12.11
C VAL A 86 -2.43 -9.45 -13.49
N THR A 87 -1.48 -8.82 -14.18
CA THR A 87 -0.98 -9.28 -15.48
C THR A 87 0.46 -9.78 -15.40
N SER A 88 0.93 -10.41 -16.46
CA SER A 88 2.37 -10.61 -16.66
C SER A 88 3.10 -9.28 -16.85
N GLY A 89 4.43 -9.32 -16.77
CA GLY A 89 5.31 -8.15 -16.86
C GLY A 89 5.77 -7.63 -15.50
N LYS A 90 6.69 -6.66 -15.54
CA LYS A 90 7.17 -5.96 -14.35
C LYS A 90 6.26 -4.77 -14.05
N LYS A 91 5.88 -4.61 -12.78
CA LYS A 91 5.09 -3.48 -12.29
C LYS A 91 5.65 -2.98 -10.95
N ASN A 92 5.19 -1.82 -10.51
CA ASN A 92 5.55 -1.22 -9.22
C ASN A 92 4.76 -1.83 -8.07
N TYR A 93 4.87 -3.15 -7.92
CA TYR A 93 4.41 -3.79 -6.69
C TYR A 93 5.26 -3.28 -5.51
N SER A 94 4.61 -3.11 -4.36
CA SER A 94 5.16 -2.35 -3.23
C SER A 94 4.73 -2.95 -1.89
N ALA A 95 5.53 -2.71 -0.85
CA ALA A 95 5.12 -2.87 0.53
C ALA A 95 5.14 -1.53 1.25
N ILE A 96 4.23 -1.36 2.22
CA ILE A 96 4.33 -0.32 3.23
C ILE A 96 4.99 -0.93 4.47
N LEU A 97 5.96 -0.19 5.02
CA LEU A 97 6.72 -0.56 6.21
C LEU A 97 6.44 0.44 7.32
N THR A 98 6.72 0.04 8.56
CA THR A 98 6.63 0.90 9.73
C THR A 98 7.77 0.59 10.72
N ALA A 99 7.88 1.38 11.79
CA ALA A 99 8.84 1.12 12.85
C ALA A 99 8.52 -0.21 13.55
N GLU A 100 9.54 -0.99 13.86
CA GLU A 100 9.34 -2.23 14.62
C GLU A 100 8.88 -1.96 16.05
N PHE A 101 9.47 -0.95 16.69
CA PHE A 101 9.18 -0.59 18.08
C PHE A 101 8.24 0.62 18.16
N ASP A 102 7.12 0.47 18.88
CA ASP A 102 6.12 1.53 19.05
C ASP A 102 6.69 2.78 19.75
N ASP A 103 7.65 2.56 20.66
CA ASP A 103 8.34 3.61 21.42
C ASP A 103 9.54 4.23 20.69
N ALA A 104 9.80 3.82 19.44
CA ALA A 104 10.89 4.38 18.64
C ALA A 104 10.66 5.87 18.33
N PRO A 105 11.67 6.74 18.58
CA PRO A 105 11.60 8.14 18.20
C PRO A 105 11.45 8.35 16.67
N PRO A 106 10.86 9.48 16.24
CA PRO A 106 10.58 9.72 14.84
C PRO A 106 11.83 10.13 14.05
N ILE A 107 12.23 9.31 13.07
CA ILE A 107 13.38 9.57 12.17
C ILE A 107 12.98 9.96 10.73
N ILE A 108 11.72 9.70 10.34
CA ILE A 108 11.18 10.01 9.01
C ILE A 108 10.66 11.45 9.00
N GLN A 109 10.81 12.17 7.88
CA GLN A 109 10.48 13.59 7.75
C GLN A 109 9.03 13.94 8.12
N TRP A 110 8.07 13.07 7.78
CA TRP A 110 6.66 13.27 8.08
C TRP A 110 6.21 12.63 9.40
N ASP A 111 7.14 12.08 10.20
CA ASP A 111 6.88 11.53 11.54
C ASP A 111 7.23 12.55 12.63
N THR A 112 6.30 12.86 13.54
CA THR A 112 6.55 13.73 14.71
C THR A 112 5.99 13.10 15.98
N ASN A 113 6.47 13.52 17.15
CA ASN A 113 5.99 12.99 18.42
C ASN A 113 4.50 13.32 18.65
N GLU A 114 4.04 14.49 18.17
CA GLU A 114 2.66 14.96 18.30
C GLU A 114 1.72 14.26 17.33
N ARG A 115 2.23 13.80 16.18
CA ARG A 115 1.46 13.10 15.15
C ARG A 115 2.34 12.04 14.50
N ARG A 116 2.32 10.84 15.08
CA ARG A 116 3.11 9.71 14.60
C ARG A 116 2.70 9.31 13.17
N ASN A 117 3.71 9.15 12.32
CA ASN A 117 3.62 8.57 10.98
C ASN A 117 4.95 7.88 10.63
N PRO A 118 5.32 6.80 11.35
CA PRO A 118 6.57 6.06 11.10
C PRO A 118 6.55 5.25 9.79
N PHE A 119 5.54 5.43 8.94
CA PHE A 119 5.32 4.61 7.76
C PHE A 119 6.16 5.10 6.58
N SER A 120 6.74 4.16 5.85
CA SER A 120 7.44 4.37 4.58
C SER A 120 7.01 3.27 3.59
N HIS A 121 7.53 3.31 2.37
CA HIS A 121 7.25 2.26 1.39
C HIS A 121 8.49 1.96 0.57
N TYR A 122 8.48 0.82 -0.12
CA TYR A 122 9.47 0.53 -1.15
C TYR A 122 8.85 -0.13 -2.37
N VAL A 123 9.56 0.00 -3.49
CA VAL A 123 9.37 -0.74 -4.74
C VAL A 123 10.75 -1.21 -5.21
N TYR A 124 10.79 -2.28 -6.00
CA TYR A 124 12.04 -2.66 -6.66
C TYR A 124 12.33 -1.74 -7.85
N ILE A 125 13.60 -1.33 -8.01
CA ILE A 125 14.05 -0.51 -9.14
C ILE A 125 13.73 -1.24 -10.45
N GLY A 126 13.06 -0.55 -11.38
CA GLY A 126 12.62 -1.14 -12.66
C GLY A 126 11.41 -2.09 -12.54
N GLY A 127 10.77 -2.14 -11.37
CA GLY A 127 9.61 -2.97 -11.09
C GLY A 127 9.94 -4.45 -10.90
N SER A 128 8.93 -5.20 -10.49
CA SER A 128 9.03 -6.64 -10.18
C SER A 128 7.89 -7.43 -10.81
N SER A 129 8.09 -8.72 -11.00
CA SER A 129 7.01 -9.62 -11.42
C SER A 129 5.99 -9.81 -10.30
N TYR A 130 4.76 -10.15 -10.66
CA TYR A 130 3.70 -10.47 -9.71
C TYR A 130 4.07 -11.62 -8.76
N SER A 131 4.84 -12.61 -9.24
CA SER A 131 5.20 -13.81 -8.49
C SER A 131 6.12 -13.52 -7.29
N VAL A 132 6.96 -12.49 -7.38
CA VAL A 132 7.79 -12.00 -6.26
C VAL A 132 6.94 -11.52 -5.10
N TRP A 133 5.68 -11.15 -5.38
CA TRP A 133 4.76 -10.60 -4.39
C TRP A 133 3.70 -11.61 -3.95
N ASN A 134 3.93 -12.91 -4.14
CA ASN A 134 2.97 -13.98 -3.81
C ASN A 134 1.61 -13.81 -4.53
N LEU A 135 1.61 -13.21 -5.72
CA LEU A 135 0.40 -13.02 -6.53
C LEU A 135 0.31 -14.07 -7.65
N ASN A 136 -0.88 -14.17 -8.23
CA ASN A 136 -1.14 -14.95 -9.43
C ASN A 136 -1.78 -14.05 -10.50
N ILE A 137 -1.57 -14.36 -11.77
CA ILE A 137 -2.24 -13.67 -12.89
C ILE A 137 -3.77 -13.85 -12.75
N GLY A 138 -4.51 -12.76 -13.01
CA GLY A 138 -5.96 -12.71 -12.91
C GLY A 138 -6.44 -11.66 -11.90
N TYR A 139 -7.73 -11.69 -11.58
CA TYR A 139 -8.31 -10.74 -10.64
C TYR A 139 -7.91 -11.09 -9.20
N CYS A 140 -7.27 -10.14 -8.51
CA CYS A 140 -6.93 -10.21 -7.10
C CYS A 140 -7.72 -9.14 -6.34
N LYS A 141 -8.28 -9.49 -5.19
CA LYS A 141 -9.06 -8.55 -4.37
C LYS A 141 -8.19 -7.43 -3.84
N VAL A 142 -8.70 -6.21 -3.90
CA VAL A 142 -8.16 -5.06 -3.18
C VAL A 142 -8.76 -5.07 -1.77
N THR A 143 -7.92 -5.04 -0.74
CA THR A 143 -8.35 -5.07 0.68
C THR A 143 -8.38 -3.67 1.29
N GLY A 144 -7.56 -2.76 0.78
CA GLY A 144 -7.55 -1.36 1.18
C GLY A 144 -6.89 -0.48 0.14
N ILE A 145 -7.18 0.81 0.20
CA ILE A 145 -6.58 1.83 -0.65
C ILE A 145 -6.12 2.97 0.25
N CYS A 146 -4.87 3.41 0.11
CA CYS A 146 -4.33 4.58 0.80
C CYS A 146 -3.42 5.38 -0.13
N TYR A 147 -3.21 6.65 0.19
CA TYR A 147 -2.08 7.38 -0.41
C TYR A 147 -0.75 6.87 0.14
N GLN A 148 0.37 7.25 -0.49
CA GLN A 148 1.68 7.02 0.13
C GLN A 148 1.79 7.76 1.48
N PRO A 149 2.59 7.24 2.43
CA PRO A 149 2.65 7.76 3.81
C PRO A 149 2.89 9.27 3.94
N SER A 150 3.73 9.86 3.10
CA SER A 150 4.03 11.30 3.09
C SER A 150 2.80 12.18 2.82
N MET A 151 1.76 11.64 2.17
CA MET A 151 0.55 12.39 1.84
C MET A 151 -0.55 12.30 2.90
N TRP A 152 -0.41 11.44 3.92
CA TRP A 152 -1.50 11.14 4.86
C TRP A 152 -1.97 12.37 5.64
N TYR A 153 -1.04 13.29 5.94
CA TYR A 153 -1.28 14.44 6.80
C TYR A 153 -0.95 15.79 6.14
N GLY A 154 -0.60 15.77 4.86
CA GLY A 154 -0.25 16.95 4.05
C GLY A 154 1.16 17.48 4.28
N ASN A 155 1.54 18.51 3.52
CA ASN A 155 2.82 19.26 3.55
C ASN A 155 4.07 18.52 3.03
N PHE A 156 3.99 17.21 2.78
CA PHE A 156 5.08 16.41 2.25
C PHE A 156 4.84 15.88 0.83
N GLU A 157 3.96 16.52 0.05
CA GLU A 157 3.64 16.17 -1.34
C GLU A 157 4.83 16.38 -2.30
N HIS A 158 5.87 17.11 -1.86
CA HIS A 158 7.14 17.23 -2.59
C HIS A 158 7.92 15.91 -2.65
N HIS A 159 7.61 14.94 -1.79
CA HIS A 159 8.05 13.53 -1.89
C HIS A 159 7.30 12.74 -2.97
N GLY A 160 6.54 13.44 -3.83
CA GLY A 160 5.75 12.87 -4.90
C GLY A 160 4.32 12.56 -4.48
N LYS A 161 3.57 11.99 -5.43
CA LYS A 161 2.18 11.57 -5.26
C LYS A 161 2.01 10.15 -5.76
N SER A 162 1.48 9.27 -4.91
CA SER A 162 1.07 7.93 -5.33
C SER A 162 -0.08 7.41 -4.48
N VAL A 163 -0.77 6.43 -5.05
CA VAL A 163 -1.82 5.65 -4.38
C VAL A 163 -1.38 4.19 -4.34
N HIS A 164 -1.63 3.53 -3.22
CA HIS A 164 -1.42 2.10 -3.02
C HIS A 164 -2.77 1.39 -3.02
N PHE A 165 -2.90 0.36 -3.84
CA PHE A 165 -3.98 -0.60 -3.76
C PHE A 165 -3.43 -1.87 -3.10
N ILE A 166 -3.82 -2.10 -1.85
CA ILE A 166 -3.38 -3.26 -1.06
C ILE A 166 -4.09 -4.51 -1.58
N LEU A 167 -3.33 -5.55 -1.90
CA LEU A 167 -3.84 -6.74 -2.59
C LEU A 167 -3.90 -7.93 -1.65
N ASN A 168 -5.01 -8.65 -1.68
CA ASN A 168 -5.25 -9.78 -0.81
C ASN A 168 -4.19 -10.88 -1.01
N GLY A 169 -3.45 -11.19 0.06
CA GLY A 169 -2.41 -12.22 0.03
C GLY A 169 -1.08 -11.79 -0.60
N ALA A 170 -0.96 -10.54 -1.05
CA ALA A 170 0.32 -10.02 -1.51
C ALA A 170 1.32 -9.99 -0.35
N LYS A 171 2.53 -10.51 -0.60
CA LYS A 171 3.68 -10.47 0.31
C LYS A 171 4.95 -10.55 -0.50
N ASP A 172 5.95 -9.75 -0.18
CA ASP A 172 7.25 -9.84 -0.84
C ASP A 172 7.98 -11.13 -0.45
N THR A 173 8.01 -12.13 -1.33
CA THR A 173 8.71 -13.40 -1.09
C THR A 173 10.20 -13.30 -1.32
N ASN A 174 10.71 -12.16 -1.80
CA ASN A 174 12.10 -11.94 -2.17
C ASN A 174 12.80 -10.90 -1.28
N TYR A 175 12.15 -10.35 -0.24
CA TYR A 175 12.70 -9.27 0.58
C TYR A 175 14.12 -9.53 1.12
N LYS A 176 14.43 -10.77 1.51
CA LYS A 176 15.77 -11.17 2.01
C LYS A 176 16.87 -11.26 0.95
N HIS A 177 16.50 -11.40 -0.32
CA HIS A 177 17.44 -11.68 -1.42
C HIS A 177 17.36 -10.64 -2.55
N GLY A 178 16.36 -9.77 -2.52
CA GLY A 178 16.10 -8.74 -3.52
C GLY A 178 16.91 -7.46 -3.32
N GLY A 179 17.75 -7.39 -2.28
CA GLY A 179 18.55 -6.21 -1.97
C GLY A 179 17.73 -5.02 -1.50
N SER A 180 16.55 -5.25 -0.92
CA SER A 180 15.76 -4.18 -0.29
C SER A 180 16.38 -3.70 1.03
N GLY A 181 17.22 -4.54 1.65
CA GLY A 181 17.62 -4.33 3.03
C GLY A 181 16.37 -4.18 3.92
N ASN A 182 16.46 -3.32 4.92
CA ASN A 182 15.29 -2.92 5.71
C ASN A 182 14.52 -1.70 5.11
N ALA A 183 14.91 -1.25 3.91
CA ALA A 183 14.30 -0.17 3.15
C ALA A 183 14.15 1.17 3.91
N LEU A 184 15.20 1.57 4.63
CA LEU A 184 15.37 2.92 5.15
C LEU A 184 16.11 3.78 4.12
N PHE A 185 15.35 4.61 3.41
CA PHE A 185 15.90 5.51 2.40
C PHE A 185 16.39 6.83 3.03
N PRO A 186 17.67 7.22 2.83
CA PRO A 186 18.20 8.47 3.34
C PRO A 186 17.39 9.72 2.95
N GLU A 187 16.72 9.69 1.81
CA GLU A 187 15.87 10.76 1.28
C GLU A 187 14.63 11.01 2.12
N ASP A 188 14.13 10.00 2.85
CA ASP A 188 12.96 10.08 3.72
C ASP A 188 13.34 10.54 5.14
N LEU A 189 14.63 10.46 5.50
CA LEU A 189 15.12 10.76 6.85
C LEU A 189 15.19 12.26 7.14
N LYS A 190 14.95 12.63 8.40
CA LYS A 190 15.06 14.01 8.88
C LYS A 190 16.44 14.62 8.61
N SER A 191 16.48 15.93 8.44
CA SER A 191 17.70 16.67 8.09
C SER A 191 18.79 16.61 9.17
N GLU A 192 18.42 16.43 10.44
CA GLU A 192 19.36 16.25 11.55
C GLU A 192 20.21 14.97 11.43
N LEU A 193 19.74 13.99 10.66
CA LEU A 193 20.45 12.74 10.40
C LEU A 193 21.43 12.83 9.22
N ARG A 194 21.53 14.01 8.56
CA ARG A 194 22.31 14.18 7.33
C ARG A 194 23.76 13.73 7.46
N GLU A 195 24.40 13.97 8.61
CA GLU A 195 25.80 13.59 8.86
C GLU A 195 26.02 12.07 8.91
N ILE A 196 24.98 11.28 9.20
CA ILE A 196 25.05 9.83 9.40
C ILE A 196 24.28 9.03 8.36
N ARG A 197 23.73 9.69 7.33
CA ARG A 197 22.91 9.04 6.28
C ARG A 197 23.63 7.89 5.57
N SER A 198 24.92 8.04 5.25
CA SER A 198 25.71 6.98 4.62
C SER A 198 25.88 5.76 5.52
N THR A 199 26.01 5.96 6.83
CA THR A 199 26.05 4.88 7.82
C THR A 199 24.69 4.18 7.94
N ILE A 200 23.60 4.94 7.97
CA ILE A 200 22.24 4.37 8.00
C ILE A 200 21.95 3.58 6.73
N GLU A 201 22.39 4.07 5.56
CA GLU A 201 22.23 3.35 4.29
C GLU A 201 23.03 2.05 4.28
N ALA A 202 24.26 2.05 4.79
CA ALA A 202 25.07 0.85 4.92
C ALA A 202 24.45 -0.16 5.90
N TYR A 203 23.94 0.31 7.04
CA TYR A 203 23.17 -0.51 7.98
C TYR A 203 21.94 -1.11 7.32
N SER A 204 21.14 -0.28 6.64
CA SER A 204 19.90 -0.71 5.99
C SER A 204 20.13 -1.87 5.01
N LYS A 205 21.23 -1.85 4.26
CA LYS A 205 21.59 -2.89 3.28
C LYS A 205 21.86 -4.27 3.89
N GLU A 206 22.32 -4.32 5.13
CA GLU A 206 22.68 -5.56 5.83
C GLU A 206 21.55 -6.10 6.73
N GLU A 207 20.46 -5.35 6.87
CA GLU A 207 19.36 -5.66 7.78
C GLU A 207 18.14 -6.22 7.07
N ASP A 208 17.41 -7.08 7.79
CA ASP A 208 16.16 -7.67 7.32
C ASP A 208 14.94 -6.84 7.77
N ILE A 209 13.86 -6.93 7.01
CA ILE A 209 12.54 -6.42 7.42
C ILE A 209 11.86 -7.46 8.32
N CYS A 210 11.43 -7.06 9.52
CA CYS A 210 10.69 -7.90 10.46
C CYS A 210 9.20 -8.01 10.10
N GLY A 211 8.44 -8.88 10.79
CA GLY A 211 6.97 -8.94 10.68
C GLY A 211 6.42 -9.55 9.39
N TYR A 212 7.18 -10.37 8.67
CA TYR A 212 6.74 -10.99 7.41
C TYR A 212 5.47 -11.85 7.55
N SER A 213 5.32 -12.58 8.67
CA SER A 213 4.13 -13.39 8.99
C SER A 213 2.84 -12.58 8.96
N ASP A 214 2.90 -11.35 9.44
CA ASP A 214 1.74 -10.49 9.68
C ASP A 214 1.55 -9.45 8.57
N SER A 215 2.54 -9.36 7.66
CA SER A 215 2.50 -8.48 6.49
C SER A 215 1.16 -8.58 5.74
N SER A 216 0.46 -7.45 5.69
CA SER A 216 -0.82 -7.33 4.97
C SER A 216 -0.98 -6.00 4.23
N ALA A 217 0.03 -5.12 4.27
CA ALA A 217 0.09 -3.85 3.56
C ALA A 217 0.94 -3.90 2.27
N CYS A 218 0.89 -5.01 1.52
CA CYS A 218 1.53 -5.15 0.21
C CYS A 218 0.53 -5.03 -0.93
N GLY A 219 0.97 -4.56 -2.09
CA GLY A 219 0.07 -4.37 -3.23
C GLY A 219 0.73 -3.71 -4.42
N ILE A 220 -0.04 -2.92 -5.17
CA ILE A 220 0.44 -2.17 -6.33
C ILE A 220 0.45 -0.66 -6.03
N ARG A 221 1.56 0.02 -6.35
CA ARG A 221 1.73 1.46 -6.21
C ARG A 221 1.62 2.15 -7.57
N LEU A 222 0.69 3.10 -7.68
CA LEU A 222 0.49 3.92 -8.88
C LEU A 222 0.93 5.36 -8.60
N GLN A 223 2.00 5.79 -9.29
CA GLN A 223 2.65 7.09 -9.06
C GLN A 223 2.25 8.11 -10.11
N SER A 224 1.93 9.33 -9.67
CA SER A 224 1.67 10.47 -10.55
C SER A 224 2.85 10.76 -11.48
N GLY A 225 2.56 11.29 -12.67
CA GLY A 225 3.57 11.59 -13.68
C GLY A 225 3.97 10.38 -14.55
N SER A 226 3.20 9.29 -14.51
CA SER A 226 3.35 8.14 -15.41
C SER A 226 1.98 7.67 -15.89
N GLU A 227 1.95 7.04 -17.06
CA GLU A 227 0.78 6.32 -17.55
C GLU A 227 0.79 4.89 -16.95
N TRP A 228 -0.36 4.42 -16.48
CA TRP A 228 -0.48 3.14 -15.78
C TRP A 228 -1.29 2.13 -16.59
N ASN A 229 -2.43 2.56 -17.13
CA ASN A 229 -3.39 1.70 -17.84
C ASN A 229 -3.80 0.44 -17.05
N GLU A 230 -3.97 0.58 -15.74
CA GLU A 230 -4.25 -0.53 -14.84
C GLU A 230 -5.76 -0.83 -14.76
N ILE A 231 -6.12 -2.12 -14.79
CA ILE A 231 -7.53 -2.54 -14.87
C ILE A 231 -8.04 -2.96 -13.50
N PHE A 232 -9.16 -2.37 -13.10
CA PHE A 232 -9.88 -2.65 -11.87
C PHE A 232 -11.31 -3.06 -12.19
N LYS A 233 -11.76 -4.17 -11.63
CA LYS A 233 -13.16 -4.58 -11.64
C LYS A 233 -13.80 -4.08 -10.35
N VAL A 234 -14.81 -3.22 -10.48
CA VAL A 234 -15.50 -2.63 -9.34
C VAL A 234 -16.94 -3.11 -9.33
N THR A 235 -17.37 -3.63 -8.18
CA THR A 235 -18.76 -3.99 -7.92
C THR A 235 -19.40 -2.94 -7.02
N THR A 236 -20.57 -2.48 -7.44
CA THR A 236 -21.44 -1.54 -6.72
C THR A 236 -22.82 -2.18 -6.52
N ASP A 237 -23.75 -1.47 -5.89
CA ASP A 237 -25.13 -1.96 -5.70
C ASP A 237 -25.89 -2.13 -7.03
N ILE A 238 -25.47 -1.43 -8.10
CA ILE A 238 -26.13 -1.47 -9.42
C ILE A 238 -25.49 -2.48 -10.40
N GLY A 239 -24.30 -3.00 -10.08
CA GLY A 239 -23.60 -3.96 -10.95
C GLY A 239 -22.09 -3.85 -10.91
N THR A 240 -21.45 -4.55 -11.85
CA THR A 240 -19.99 -4.65 -11.98
C THR A 240 -19.52 -3.97 -13.26
N VAL A 241 -18.48 -3.13 -13.16
CA VAL A 241 -17.87 -2.40 -14.27
C VAL A 241 -16.35 -2.58 -14.24
N LEU A 242 -15.72 -2.67 -15.42
CA LEU A 242 -14.27 -2.62 -15.56
C LEU A 242 -13.82 -1.16 -15.77
N TYR A 243 -12.91 -0.70 -14.93
CA TYR A 243 -12.28 0.61 -15.03
C TYR A 243 -10.80 0.44 -15.39
N LYS A 244 -10.36 1.09 -16.45
CA LYS A 244 -8.93 1.30 -16.74
C LYS A 244 -8.51 2.64 -16.15
N ILE A 245 -7.77 2.60 -15.05
CA ILE A 245 -7.18 3.80 -14.46
C ILE A 245 -5.89 4.10 -15.22
N ASP A 246 -5.91 5.15 -16.05
CA ASP A 246 -4.83 5.43 -17.01
C ASP A 246 -3.72 6.31 -16.45
N ARG A 247 -4.04 7.29 -15.60
CA ARG A 247 -3.08 8.21 -14.95
C ARG A 247 -3.68 8.86 -13.70
N TRP A 248 -2.95 9.80 -13.10
CA TRP A 248 -3.38 10.53 -11.91
C TRP A 248 -4.61 11.44 -12.16
N ASP A 249 -4.53 12.40 -13.08
CA ASP A 249 -5.55 13.43 -13.36
C ASP A 249 -6.11 13.44 -14.79
#